data_AF-A0A6T1B7Y3-F1
#
_entry.id   AF-A0A6T1B7Y3-F1
#
_cell.length_a   1.000
_cell.length_b   1.000
_cell.length_c   1.000
_cell.angle_alpha   90.00
_cell.angle_beta   90.00
_cell.angle_gamma   90.00
#
_symmetry.space_group_name_H-M   'P 1'
#
loop_
_entity.id
_entity.type
_entity.pdbx_description
1 polymer ?
#
loop_
_entity_poly.entity_id
_entity_poly.type
_entity_poly.pdbx_seq_one_letter_code
_entity_poly.pdbx_strand_id
1 'polypeptide(L)'
;LKPRSSAAAAAPIAVGLPALTVPVPLRCPPRAMSYALQNKDPNEPAKVSIMVDGAEEWVDVDPWRGPVCIDGDGRPSFLTKHHGGALMGIGCFGSNAPWPDMSKTEREVMLHVVAKRNRAIRENWHNLGRQPQRFFYF
;
A
#
# COMPACT_ATOMS: atom_id res chain seq x y z
N LEU A 1 41.25 55.01 44.09
CA LEU A 1 41.79 53.97 43.18
C LEU A 1 40.59 53.26 42.54
N LYS A 2 40.05 53.83 41.47
CA LYS A 2 40.16 53.42 40.04
C LYS A 2 39.02 52.45 39.63
N PRO A 3 38.10 52.85 38.73
CA PRO A 3 37.01 52.00 38.27
C PRO A 3 37.50 51.04 37.18
N ARG A 4 36.97 49.82 37.14
CA ARG A 4 37.15 48.90 36.00
C ARG A 4 35.82 48.72 35.28
N SER A 5 35.68 49.51 34.23
CA SER A 5 34.83 49.26 33.07
C SER A 5 35.27 47.95 32.40
N SER A 6 34.33 47.07 32.08
CA SER A 6 34.54 46.01 31.09
C SER A 6 33.26 45.89 30.26
N ALA A 7 33.35 46.41 29.04
CA ALA A 7 32.33 46.35 28.02
C ALA A 7 32.29 44.93 27.43
N ALA A 8 31.13 44.28 27.47
CA ALA A 8 30.85 43.06 26.74
C ALA A 8 30.35 43.42 25.34
N ALA A 9 31.19 43.22 24.34
CA ALA A 9 30.85 43.35 22.93
C ALA A 9 30.03 42.12 22.49
N ALA A 10 28.77 42.35 22.09
CA ALA A 10 27.92 41.35 21.48
C ALA A 10 28.29 41.17 19.99
N ALA A 11 28.73 39.98 19.60
CA ALA A 11 28.92 39.61 18.20
C ALA A 11 27.60 39.09 17.60
N PRO A 12 27.23 39.50 16.37
CA PRO A 12 26.05 38.97 15.69
C PRO A 12 26.33 37.56 15.15
N ILE A 13 25.55 36.58 15.61
CA ILE A 13 25.54 35.22 15.08
C ILE A 13 24.75 35.24 13.76
N ALA A 14 25.46 35.25 12.64
CA ALA A 14 24.87 35.09 11.32
C ALA A 14 24.50 33.61 11.10
N VAL A 15 23.22 33.28 11.32
CA VAL A 15 22.66 31.96 11.02
C VAL A 15 22.35 31.89 9.52
N GLY A 16 23.36 31.53 8.73
CA GLY A 16 23.16 31.12 7.34
C GLY A 16 22.61 29.71 7.27
N LEU A 17 21.29 29.57 7.13
CA LEU A 17 20.65 28.29 6.84
C LEU A 17 21.04 27.86 5.42
N PRO A 18 21.75 26.73 5.22
CA PRO A 18 21.98 26.20 3.89
C PRO A 18 20.64 25.78 3.29
N ALA A 19 20.35 26.27 2.08
CA ALA A 19 19.21 25.85 1.30
C ALA A 19 19.32 24.34 1.05
N LEU A 20 18.62 23.55 1.87
CA LEU A 20 18.42 22.13 1.63
C LEU A 20 17.65 22.01 0.32
N THR A 21 18.37 21.70 -0.74
CA THR A 21 17.82 21.23 -2.01
C THR A 21 17.14 19.92 -1.72
N VAL A 22 15.84 19.98 -1.38
CA VAL A 22 15.02 18.79 -1.24
C VAL A 22 15.01 18.12 -2.62
N PRO A 23 15.57 16.89 -2.77
CA PRO A 23 15.51 16.19 -4.03
C PRO A 23 14.05 16.07 -4.41
N VAL A 24 13.67 16.68 -5.54
CA VAL A 24 12.32 16.56 -6.09
C VAL A 24 12.09 15.06 -6.29
N PRO A 25 11.12 14.44 -5.58
CA PRO A 25 10.87 13.03 -5.75
C PRO A 25 10.55 12.80 -7.23
N LEU A 26 11.31 11.90 -7.85
CA LEU A 26 11.11 11.48 -9.23
C LEU A 26 9.61 11.26 -9.43
N ARG A 27 9.01 12.05 -10.33
CA ARG A 27 7.59 11.91 -10.70
C ARG A 27 7.38 10.45 -11.06
N CYS A 28 6.72 9.72 -10.16
CA CYS A 28 6.31 8.36 -10.44
C CYS A 28 5.49 8.42 -11.73
N PRO A 29 5.81 7.61 -12.76
CA PRO A 29 5.04 7.63 -13.99
C PRO A 29 3.57 7.37 -13.63
N PRO A 30 2.62 8.15 -14.18
CA PRO A 30 1.21 7.89 -13.99
C PRO A 30 0.86 6.60 -14.74
N ARG A 31 1.18 5.45 -14.15
CA ARG A 31 0.71 4.16 -14.64
C ARG A 31 -0.68 3.96 -14.08
N ALA A 32 -1.67 4.37 -14.86
CA ALA A 32 -3.04 3.96 -14.67
C ALA A 32 -3.08 2.41 -14.67
N MET A 33 -3.30 1.85 -13.47
CA MET A 33 -3.28 0.43 -13.09
C MET A 33 -4.26 -0.45 -13.88
N SER A 34 -5.20 0.21 -14.53
CA SER A 34 -6.26 -0.28 -15.40
C SER A 34 -5.83 -1.32 -16.44
N TYR A 35 -4.54 -1.34 -16.83
CA TYR A 35 -4.01 -2.26 -17.85
C TYR A 35 -3.66 -3.65 -17.32
N ALA A 36 -3.40 -3.83 -16.02
CA ALA A 36 -2.85 -5.10 -15.53
C ALA A 36 -3.88 -6.25 -15.49
N LEU A 37 -5.17 -5.92 -15.58
CA LEU A 37 -6.28 -6.86 -15.77
C LEU A 37 -6.73 -6.96 -17.24
N GLN A 38 -6.33 -6.02 -18.09
CA GLN A 38 -6.67 -6.05 -19.52
C GLN A 38 -5.80 -7.13 -20.18
N ASN A 39 -6.43 -8.05 -20.92
CA ASN A 39 -5.82 -9.18 -21.65
C ASN A 39 -5.54 -10.46 -20.85
N LYS A 40 -6.10 -10.63 -19.66
CA LYS A 40 -6.05 -11.93 -18.96
C LYS A 40 -7.34 -12.70 -19.16
N ASP A 41 -7.22 -14.02 -19.27
CA ASP A 41 -8.38 -14.88 -19.37
C ASP A 41 -9.23 -14.75 -18.09
N PRO A 42 -10.53 -14.42 -18.22
CA PRO A 42 -11.38 -14.16 -17.07
C PRO A 42 -11.65 -15.40 -16.21
N ASN A 43 -11.26 -16.59 -16.68
CA ASN A 43 -11.44 -17.87 -15.98
C ASN A 43 -10.16 -18.41 -15.35
N GLU A 44 -9.02 -17.74 -15.56
CA GLU A 44 -7.74 -18.22 -15.05
C GLU A 44 -7.26 -17.35 -13.86
N PRO A 45 -6.62 -17.98 -12.87
CA PRO A 45 -5.98 -17.23 -11.80
C PRO A 45 -4.86 -16.34 -12.34
N ALA A 46 -4.83 -15.11 -11.86
CA ALA A 46 -3.97 -14.07 -12.41
C ALA A 46 -3.10 -13.43 -11.32
N LYS A 47 -1.82 -13.21 -11.60
CA LYS A 47 -0.92 -12.45 -10.73
C LYS A 47 -0.71 -11.02 -11.23
N VAL A 48 -1.06 -10.03 -10.43
CA VAL A 48 -1.07 -8.61 -10.80
C VAL A 48 -0.05 -7.83 -9.97
N SER A 49 0.79 -7.02 -10.60
CA SER A 49 1.67 -6.08 -9.89
C SER A 49 0.99 -4.73 -9.69
N ILE A 50 1.12 -4.18 -8.49
CA ILE A 50 0.46 -2.96 -8.03
C ILE A 50 1.51 -2.08 -7.37
N MET A 51 1.69 -0.85 -7.85
CA MET A 51 2.53 0.14 -7.20
C MET A 51 1.85 0.65 -5.91
N VAL A 52 2.46 0.40 -4.76
CA VAL A 52 2.04 0.88 -3.44
C VAL A 52 3.20 1.69 -2.85
N ASP A 53 3.00 2.99 -2.64
CA ASP A 53 3.98 3.90 -2.03
C ASP A 53 5.38 3.80 -2.67
N GLY A 54 5.43 3.70 -4.00
CA GLY A 54 6.68 3.62 -4.79
C GLY A 54 7.34 2.25 -4.86
N ALA A 55 6.74 1.21 -4.26
CA ALA A 55 7.20 -0.18 -4.39
C ALA A 55 6.17 -1.04 -5.13
N GLU A 56 6.65 -1.96 -5.98
CA GLU A 56 5.78 -2.94 -6.63
C GLU A 56 5.39 -4.06 -5.65
N GLU A 57 4.09 -4.30 -5.54
CA GLU A 57 3.50 -5.36 -4.74
C GLU A 57 2.74 -6.33 -5.64
N TRP A 58 3.01 -7.61 -5.50
CA TRP A 58 2.32 -8.65 -6.26
C TRP A 58 1.10 -9.15 -5.50
N VAL A 59 -0.04 -9.19 -6.18
CA VAL A 59 -1.31 -9.70 -5.65
C VAL A 59 -1.83 -10.80 -6.56
N ASP A 60 -2.17 -11.93 -5.96
CA ASP A 60 -2.83 -13.04 -6.63
C ASP A 60 -4.34 -12.75 -6.70
N VAL A 61 -4.95 -13.02 -7.85
CA VAL A 61 -6.35 -12.71 -8.14
C VAL A 61 -7.05 -13.98 -8.60
N ASP A 62 -8.10 -14.34 -7.87
CA ASP A 62 -9.04 -15.39 -8.25
C ASP A 62 -10.12 -14.81 -9.18
N PRO A 63 -10.45 -15.48 -10.30
CA PRO A 63 -11.39 -14.97 -11.28
C PRO A 63 -12.82 -14.75 -10.74
N TRP A 64 -13.21 -15.48 -9.69
CA TRP A 64 -14.57 -15.45 -9.14
C TRP A 64 -14.65 -14.70 -7.82
N ARG A 65 -13.63 -14.87 -6.97
CA ARG A 65 -13.58 -14.32 -5.60
C ARG A 65 -12.81 -13.00 -5.51
N GLY A 66 -11.98 -12.69 -6.51
CA GLY A 66 -11.19 -11.47 -6.56
C GLY A 66 -9.81 -11.59 -5.89
N PRO A 67 -9.23 -10.46 -5.44
CA PRO A 67 -7.86 -10.43 -4.94
C PRO A 67 -7.71 -11.19 -3.61
N VAL A 68 -6.65 -11.98 -3.52
CA VAL A 68 -6.31 -12.79 -2.33
C VAL A 68 -5.69 -11.89 -1.26
N CYS A 69 -6.38 -11.77 -0.15
CA CYS A 69 -5.90 -11.12 1.06
C CYS A 69 -5.24 -12.16 1.96
N ILE A 70 -4.10 -11.81 2.54
CA ILE A 70 -3.48 -12.63 3.59
C ILE A 70 -4.02 -12.14 4.94
N ASP A 71 -4.40 -13.05 5.83
CA ASP A 71 -4.74 -12.72 7.22
C ASP A 71 -3.51 -12.79 8.14
N GLY A 72 -3.63 -12.33 9.39
CA GLY A 72 -2.51 -12.32 10.34
C GLY A 72 -1.90 -13.70 10.64
N ASP A 73 -2.70 -14.75 10.48
CA ASP A 73 -2.28 -16.16 10.61
C ASP A 73 -1.64 -16.72 9.34
N GLY A 74 -1.57 -15.92 8.27
CA GLY A 74 -1.07 -16.35 6.97
C GLY A 74 -2.07 -17.11 6.11
N ARG A 75 -3.32 -17.26 6.57
CA ARG A 75 -4.34 -17.91 5.77
C ARG A 75 -4.81 -16.97 4.65
N PRO A 76 -5.04 -17.49 3.43
CA PRO A 76 -5.66 -16.72 2.37
C PRO A 76 -7.13 -16.49 2.71
N SER A 77 -7.58 -15.28 2.47
CA SER A 77 -8.91 -14.77 2.73
C SER A 77 -9.34 -13.86 1.59
N PHE A 78 -10.64 -13.64 1.45
CA PHE A 78 -11.21 -12.85 0.36
C PHE A 78 -12.00 -11.70 0.96
N LEU A 79 -11.72 -10.50 0.45
CA LEU A 79 -12.56 -9.35 0.76
C LEU A 79 -13.82 -9.41 -0.11
N THR A 80 -14.91 -8.87 0.40
CA THR A 80 -16.16 -8.70 -0.32
C THR A 80 -16.62 -7.26 -0.14
N LYS A 81 -17.26 -6.69 -1.15
CA LYS A 81 -17.79 -5.33 -1.07
C LYS A 81 -19.25 -5.37 -0.65
N HIS A 82 -19.55 -4.80 0.51
CA HIS A 82 -20.92 -4.56 0.95
C HIS A 82 -21.54 -3.39 0.17
N HIS A 83 -22.87 -3.39 0.01
CA HIS A 83 -23.60 -2.32 -0.70
C HIS A 83 -23.31 -0.91 -0.15
N GLY A 84 -23.08 -0.80 1.17
CA GLY A 84 -22.67 0.45 1.83
C GLY A 84 -21.22 0.90 1.56
N GLY A 85 -20.48 0.22 0.68
CA GLY A 85 -19.11 0.55 0.32
C GLY A 85 -18.02 -0.02 1.23
N ALA A 86 -18.39 -0.64 2.35
CA ALA A 86 -17.45 -1.28 3.26
C ALA A 86 -16.87 -2.57 2.64
N LEU A 87 -15.56 -2.78 2.83
CA LEU A 87 -14.89 -4.03 2.47
C LEU A 87 -14.86 -4.94 3.69
N MET A 88 -15.42 -6.14 3.56
CA MET A 88 -15.61 -7.10 4.65
C MET A 88 -14.95 -8.43 4.31
N GLY A 89 -14.29 -9.07 5.27
CA GLY A 89 -13.75 -10.43 5.13
C GLY A 89 -14.76 -11.54 5.40
N ILE A 90 -16.06 -11.29 5.15
CA ILE A 90 -17.16 -12.21 5.48
C ILE A 90 -17.90 -12.56 4.20
N GLY A 91 -17.86 -13.84 3.80
CA GLY A 91 -18.46 -14.30 2.55
C GLY A 91 -19.99 -14.42 2.56
N CYS A 92 -20.65 -14.38 3.73
CA CYS A 92 -22.08 -14.69 3.86
C CYS A 92 -23.01 -13.47 3.99
N PHE A 93 -22.53 -12.25 3.74
CA PHE A 93 -23.45 -11.11 3.64
C PHE A 93 -24.19 -11.18 2.29
N GLY A 94 -25.50 -11.47 2.32
CA GLY A 94 -26.33 -11.72 1.14
C GLY A 94 -26.48 -10.54 0.15
N SER A 95 -25.84 -9.41 0.41
CA SER A 95 -25.85 -8.19 -0.42
C SER A 95 -24.48 -7.85 -1.03
N ASN A 96 -23.51 -8.77 -0.96
CA ASN A 96 -22.18 -8.53 -1.50
C ASN A 96 -22.15 -8.74 -3.02
N ALA A 97 -21.64 -7.75 -3.77
CA ALA A 97 -21.41 -7.91 -5.20
C ALA A 97 -20.24 -8.89 -5.44
N PRO A 98 -20.41 -9.93 -6.27
CA PRO A 98 -19.30 -10.81 -6.62
C PRO A 98 -18.28 -10.05 -7.47
N TRP A 99 -17.02 -10.51 -7.47
CA TRP A 99 -15.92 -9.87 -8.20
C TRP A 99 -16.20 -9.57 -9.69
N PRO A 100 -16.76 -10.49 -10.49
CA PRO A 100 -17.06 -10.23 -11.90
C PRO A 100 -18.08 -9.10 -12.12
N ASP A 101 -18.97 -8.87 -11.15
CA ASP A 101 -20.02 -7.85 -11.23
C ASP A 101 -19.52 -6.46 -10.79
N MET A 102 -18.31 -6.36 -10.24
CA MET A 102 -17.72 -5.09 -9.84
C MET A 102 -17.27 -4.27 -11.04
N SER A 103 -17.54 -2.97 -10.99
CA SER A 103 -17.01 -2.01 -11.95
C SER A 103 -15.48 -1.99 -11.95
N LYS A 104 -14.89 -1.50 -13.03
CA LYS A 104 -13.43 -1.43 -13.18
C LYS A 104 -12.77 -0.65 -12.04
N THR A 105 -13.37 0.46 -11.63
CA THR A 105 -12.87 1.30 -10.54
C THR A 105 -12.96 0.60 -9.19
N GLU A 106 -14.04 -0.12 -8.92
CA GLU A 106 -14.18 -0.91 -7.69
C GLU A 106 -13.13 -2.01 -7.59
N ARG A 107 -12.87 -2.71 -8.71
CA ARG A 107 -11.83 -3.73 -8.79
C ARG A 107 -10.44 -3.16 -8.54
N GLU A 108 -10.14 -2.00 -9.13
CA GLU A 108 -8.87 -1.28 -8.88
C GLU A 108 -8.72 -0.86 -7.42
N VAL A 109 -9.76 -0.28 -6.81
CA VAL A 109 -9.73 0.11 -5.39
C VAL A 109 -9.49 -1.10 -4.50
N MET A 110 -10.18 -2.21 -4.76
CA MET A 110 -10.05 -3.43 -3.97
C MET A 110 -8.65 -4.05 -4.09
N LEU A 111 -8.08 -4.06 -5.30
CA LEU A 111 -6.69 -4.47 -5.54
C LEU A 111 -5.69 -3.65 -4.72
N HIS A 112 -5.84 -2.32 -4.70
CA HIS A 112 -5.00 -1.44 -3.90
C HIS A 112 -5.12 -1.69 -2.39
N VAL A 113 -6.34 -1.92 -1.90
CA VAL A 113 -6.58 -2.21 -0.48
C VAL A 113 -5.91 -3.52 -0.09
N VAL A 114 -6.07 -4.57 -0.90
CA VAL A 114 -5.43 -5.87 -0.65
C VAL A 114 -3.91 -5.76 -0.73
N ALA A 115 -3.36 -5.06 -1.71
CA ALA A 115 -1.91 -4.86 -1.84
C ALA A 115 -1.31 -4.17 -0.61
N LYS A 116 -1.94 -3.08 -0.14
CA LYS A 116 -1.53 -2.37 1.08
C LYS A 116 -1.59 -3.29 2.31
N ARG A 117 -2.65 -4.08 2.44
CA ARG A 117 -2.83 -4.99 3.57
C ARG A 117 -1.80 -6.13 3.55
N ASN A 118 -1.56 -6.75 2.40
CA ASN A 118 -0.57 -7.82 2.25
C ASN A 118 0.84 -7.31 2.54
N ARG A 119 1.17 -6.10 2.08
CA ARG A 119 2.44 -5.43 2.40
C ARG A 119 2.59 -5.20 3.91
N ALA A 120 1.59 -4.62 4.56
CA ALA A 120 1.62 -4.37 6.01
C ALA A 120 1.80 -5.66 6.82
N ILE A 121 1.14 -6.76 6.42
CA ILE A 121 1.30 -8.06 7.09
C ILE A 121 2.70 -8.61 6.90
N ARG A 122 3.26 -8.52 5.69
CA ARG A 122 4.63 -8.96 5.40
C ARG A 122 5.67 -8.18 6.22
N GLU A 123 5.52 -6.86 6.29
CA GLU A 123 6.38 -5.99 7.11
C GLU A 123 6.26 -6.33 8.60
N ASN A 124 5.05 -6.55 9.10
CA ASN A 124 4.82 -6.95 10.49
C ASN A 124 5.47 -8.30 10.83
N TRP A 125 5.36 -9.28 9.94
CA TRP A 125 6.00 -10.58 10.11
C TRP A 125 7.52 -10.50 10.13
N HIS A 126 8.10 -9.69 9.24
CA HIS A 126 9.53 -9.41 9.24
C HIS A 126 9.99 -8.82 10.59
N ASN A 127 9.23 -7.86 11.14
CA ASN A 127 9.54 -7.25 12.45
C ASN A 127 9.44 -8.23 13.63
N LEU A 128 8.55 -9.23 13.53
CA LEU A 128 8.40 -10.28 14.54
C LEU A 128 9.45 -11.39 14.42
N GLY A 129 10.37 -11.32 13.44
CA GLY A 129 11.33 -12.39 13.16
C GLY A 129 10.67 -13.68 12.67
N ARG A 130 9.41 -13.64 12.24
CA ARG A 130 8.71 -14.77 11.65
C ARG A 130 8.94 -14.73 10.16
N GLN A 131 9.42 -15.83 9.59
CA GLN A 131 9.51 -15.90 8.13
C GLN A 131 8.09 -15.91 7.55
N PRO A 132 7.86 -15.16 6.46
CA PRO A 132 6.60 -15.29 5.77
C PRO A 132 6.47 -16.72 5.27
N GLN A 133 5.43 -17.40 5.75
CA GLN A 133 4.95 -18.62 5.11
C GLN A 133 4.82 -18.28 3.62
N ARG A 134 5.55 -19.00 2.76
CA ARG A 134 5.42 -18.79 1.31
C ARG A 134 3.98 -19.13 0.96
N PHE A 135 3.20 -18.09 0.69
CA PHE A 135 1.82 -18.23 0.26
C PHE A 135 1.84 -18.65 -1.19
N PHE A 136 1.81 -19.96 -1.41
CA PHE A 136 1.46 -20.51 -2.71
C PHE A 136 -0.05 -20.49 -2.78
N TYR A 137 -0.59 -19.42 -3.34
CA TYR A 137 -1.86 -19.52 -4.04
C TYR A 137 -1.46 -19.92 -5.47
N PHE A 138 -1.88 -21.14 -5.88
CA PHE A 138 -1.50 -21.89 -7.09
C PHE A 138 -0.16 -22.65 -7.04
#